data_AF-A0A897NL25-F1
#
_entry.id   AF-A0A897NL25-F1
#
_cell.length_a   1.000
_cell.length_b   1.000
_cell.length_c   1.000
_cell.angle_alpha   90.00
_cell.angle_beta   90.00
_cell.angle_gamma   90.00
#
_symmetry.space_group_name_H-M   'P 1'
#
loop_
_entity.id
_entity.type
_entity.pdbx_description
1 polymer ?
#
loop_
_entity_poly.entity_id
_entity_poly.type
_entity_poly.pdbx_seq_one_letter_code
_entity_poly.pdbx_strand_id
1 'polypeptide(L)' 'MSADKRIPVTEETRKELHELKEPGQTYDDLLQELAQHRRRQNLEQRFQELEAADSDELTPLSDV' A
#
# COMPACT_ATOMS: atom_id res chain seq x y z
N MET A 1 -15.02 18.61 -0.41
CA MET A 1 -13.84 19.48 -0.56
C MET A 1 -12.63 18.57 -0.56
N SER A 2 -12.00 18.37 -1.72
CA SER A 2 -10.72 17.65 -1.79
C SER A 2 -9.67 18.51 -1.09
N ALA A 3 -8.99 17.97 -0.09
CA ALA A 3 -7.94 18.69 0.61
C ALA A 3 -6.63 18.51 -0.17
N ASP A 4 -6.22 19.51 -0.94
CA ASP A 4 -4.96 19.46 -1.67
C ASP A 4 -3.78 19.61 -0.70
N LYS A 5 -2.98 18.55 -0.54
CA LYS A 5 -1.73 18.56 0.22
C LYS A 5 -0.54 18.25 -0.70
N ARG A 6 0.59 18.93 -0.48
CA ARG A 6 1.83 18.70 -1.24
C ARG A 6 2.78 17.81 -0.45
N ILE A 7 3.33 16.81 -1.11
CA ILE A 7 4.36 15.92 -0.56
C ILE A 7 5.69 16.31 -1.23
N PRO A 8 6.64 16.93 -0.51
CA PRO A 8 7.96 17.19 -1.06
C PRO A 8 8.73 15.87 -1.22
N VAL A 9 9.32 15.68 -2.39
CA VAL A 9 10.14 14.51 -2.74
C VAL A 9 11.44 14.97 -3.40
N THR A 10 12.40 14.06 -3.50
CA THR A 10 13.61 14.33 -4.29
C THR A 10 13.26 14.38 -5.78
N GLU A 11 14.11 15.03 -6.58
CA GLU A 11 13.92 15.06 -8.04
C GLU A 11 14.02 13.66 -8.67
N GLU A 12 14.84 12.79 -8.10
CA GLU A 12 14.92 11.38 -8.50
C GLU A 12 13.58 10.67 -8.30
N THR A 13 13.01 10.70 -7.09
CA THR A 13 11.70 10.10 -6.83
C THR A 13 10.60 10.72 -7.69
N ARG A 14 10.66 12.04 -7.96
CA ARG A 14 9.71 12.70 -8.85
C ARG A 14 9.77 12.14 -10.28
N LYS A 15 10.97 11.82 -10.79
CA LYS A 15 11.15 11.20 -12.11
C LYS A 15 10.63 9.78 -12.15
N GLU A 16 10.96 8.96 -11.14
CA GLU A 16 10.43 7.60 -11.02
C GLU A 16 8.89 7.58 -11.00
N LEU A 17 8.28 8.46 -10.19
CA LEU A 17 6.82 8.61 -10.15
C LEU A 17 6.24 9.08 -11.49
N HIS A 18 7.01 9.85 -12.28
CA HIS A 18 6.57 10.27 -13.62
C HIS A 18 6.61 9.11 -14.61
N GLU A 19 7.63 8.25 -14.54
CA GLU A 19 7.78 7.08 -15.41
C GLU A 19 6.73 5.99 -15.12
N LEU A 20 6.35 5.83 -13.86
CA LEU A 20 5.29 4.89 -13.45
C LEU A 20 3.89 5.31 -13.88
N LYS A 21 3.72 6.57 -14.26
CA LYS A 21 2.42 7.18 -14.49
C LYS A 21 1.90 6.87 -15.90
N GLU A 22 0.63 6.50 -16.01
CA GLU A 22 -0.02 6.29 -17.31
C GLU A 22 -0.41 7.62 -17.99
N PRO A 23 -0.51 7.65 -19.34
CA PRO A 23 -1.01 8.82 -20.06
C PRO A 23 -2.41 9.23 -19.59
N GLY A 24 -2.56 10.49 -19.17
CA GLY A 24 -3.84 11.04 -18.70
C GLY A 24 -4.17 10.78 -17.22
N GLN A 25 -3.40 9.93 -16.53
CA GLN A 25 -3.51 9.73 -15.09
C GLN A 25 -3.10 11.02 -14.35
N THR A 26 -3.48 11.21 -13.08
CA THR A 26 -2.89 12.23 -12.19
C THR A 26 -1.90 11.61 -11.22
N TYR A 27 -1.11 12.43 -10.50
CA TYR A 27 -0.27 11.88 -9.44
C TYR A 27 -1.09 11.37 -8.25
N ASP A 28 -2.29 11.91 -8.02
CA ASP A 28 -3.18 11.45 -6.96
C ASP A 28 -3.71 10.04 -7.27
N ASP A 29 -4.12 9.81 -8.52
CA ASP A 29 -4.56 8.47 -8.98
C ASP A 29 -3.44 7.44 -8.82
N LEU A 30 -2.22 7.77 -9.27
CA LEU A 30 -1.05 6.90 -9.11
C LEU A 30 -0.76 6.60 -7.64
N LEU A 31 -0.78 7.61 -6.77
CA LEU A 31 -0.56 7.42 -5.33
C LEU A 31 -1.66 6.55 -4.70
N GLN A 32 -2.91 6.68 -5.14
CA GLN A 32 -4.01 5.84 -4.69
C GLN A 32 -3.80 4.38 -5.09
N GLU A 33 -3.37 4.11 -6.32
CA GLU A 33 -3.03 2.77 -6.80
C GLU A 33 -1.86 2.16 -6.01
N LEU A 34 -0.75 2.89 -5.87
CA LEU A 34 0.41 2.44 -5.09
C LEU A 34 0.02 2.13 -3.63
N ALA A 35 -0.83 2.97 -3.02
CA ALA A 35 -1.32 2.72 -1.67
C ALA A 35 -2.20 1.46 -1.59
N GLN A 36 -3.02 1.18 -2.61
CA GLN A 36 -3.78 -0.09 -2.69
C GLN A 36 -2.86 -1.29 -2.84
N HIS A 37 -1.86 -1.22 -3.72
CA HIS A 37 -0.88 -2.29 -3.91
C HIS A 37 -0.13 -2.59 -2.60
N ARG A 38 0.36 -1.56 -1.89
CA ARG A 38 1.03 -1.74 -0.60
C ARG A 38 0.12 -2.39 0.44
N ARG A 39 -1.16 -2.00 0.50
CA ARG A 39 -2.14 -2.61 1.41
C ARG A 39 -2.35 -4.10 1.11
N ARG A 40 -2.48 -4.47 -0.17
CA ARG A 40 -2.62 -5.87 -0.59
C ARG A 40 -1.40 -6.70 -0.20
N GLN A 41 -0.20 -6.19 -0.48
CA GLN A 41 1.06 -6.86 -0.09
C GLN A 41 1.15 -7.04 1.43
N ASN A 42 0.81 -6.03 2.21
CA ASN A 42 0.82 -6.14 3.68
C ASN A 42 -0.19 -7.18 4.17
N LEU A 43 -1.37 -7.31 3.54
CA LEU A 43 -2.34 -8.34 3.90
C LEU A 43 -1.82 -9.74 3.56
N GLU A 44 -1.27 -9.91 2.37
CA GLU A 44 -0.67 -11.18 1.93
C GLU A 44 0.46 -11.62 2.87
N GLN A 45 1.36 -10.71 3.24
CA GLN A 45 2.41 -10.99 4.21
C GLN A 45 1.86 -11.42 5.57
N ARG A 46 0.82 -10.76 6.08
CA ARG A 46 0.17 -11.15 7.34
C ARG A 46 -0.46 -12.55 7.26
N PHE A 47 -1.06 -12.91 6.13
CA PHE A 47 -1.59 -14.26 5.96
C PHE A 47 -0.47 -15.31 5.95
N GLN A 48 0.64 -15.04 5.27
CA GLN A 48 1.81 -15.93 5.28
C GLN A 48 2.39 -16.09 6.69
N GLU A 49 2.47 -15.00 7.47
CA GLU A 49 2.90 -15.04 8.88
C GLU A 49 1.94 -15.87 9.74
N LEU A 50 0.62 -15.74 9.55
CA LEU A 50 -0.38 -16.54 10.26
C LEU A 50 -0.33 -18.03 9.90
N GLU A 51 -0.10 -18.36 8.62
CA GLU A 51 0.05 -19.76 8.19
C GLU A 51 1.34 -20.39 8.72
N ALA A 52 2.39 -19.59 8.92
CA ALA A 52 3.66 -20.05 9.49
C ALA A 52 3.63 -20.11 11.03
N ALA A 53 2.72 -19.39 11.69
CA ALA A 53 2.58 -19.38 13.14
C ALA A 53 1.98 -20.71 13.63
N ASP A 54 2.46 -21.17 14.79
CA ASP A 54 1.91 -22.38 15.41
C ASP A 54 0.50 -22.13 15.95
N SER A 55 -0.35 -23.16 15.90
CA SER A 55 -1.76 -23.09 16.31
C SER A 55 -1.92 -22.54 17.74
N ASP A 56 -0.98 -22.88 18.61
CA ASP A 56 -0.98 -22.49 20.03
C ASP A 56 -0.67 -20.99 20.25
N GLU A 57 -0.11 -20.29 19.26
CA GLU A 57 0.17 -18.86 19.31
C GLU A 57 -1.00 -18.01 18.75
N LEU A 58 -2.01 -18.64 18.15
CA LEU A 58 -3.14 -17.98 17.49
C LEU A 58 -4.38 -17.94 18.40
N THR A 59 -5.10 -16.81 18.40
CA THR A 59 -6.39 -16.68 19.10
C THR A 59 -7.53 -17.12 18.18
N PRO A 60 -8.43 -18.02 18.63
CA PRO A 60 -9.57 -18.45 17.82
C PRO A 60 -10.55 -17.28 17.59
N LEU A 61 -11.14 -17.24 16.39
CA LEU A 61 -12.08 -16.20 15.98
C LEU A 61 -13.34 -16.09 16.86
N SER A 62 -13.68 -17.13 17.62
CA SER A 62 -14.80 -17.14 18.56
C SER A 62 -14.57 -16.32 19.82
N ASP A 63 -13.32 -15.97 20.12
CA ASP A 63 -12.91 -15.33 21.38
C ASP A 63 -12.73 -13.80 21.25
N VAL A 64 -13.15 -13.21 20.11
CA VAL A 64 -13.12 -11.77 19.81
C VAL A 64 -14.54 -11.24 19.61
#